data_AF-A0A3C1VKX0-F1
#
_entry.id   AF-A0A3C1VKX0-F1
#
_cell.length_a   1.000
_cell.length_b   1.000
_cell.length_c   1.000
_cell.angle_alpha   90.00
_cell.angle_beta   90.00
_cell.angle_gamma   90.00
#
_symmetry.space_group_name_H-M   'P 1'
#
loop_
_entity.id
_entity.type
_entity.pdbx_description
1 polymer ?
#
loop_
_entity_poly.entity_id
_entity_poly.type
_entity_poly.pdbx_seq_one_letter_code
_entity_poly.pdbx_strand_id
1 'polypeptide(L)' 'MERLQKLIATAGYGSRRWAERLIEQGRVEVNNKTASIG' A
#
# COMPACT_ATOMS: atom_id res chain seq x y z
N MET A 1 -4.25 -8.56 -11.15
CA MET A 1 -4.57 -7.41 -10.27
C MET A 1 -3.32 -7.10 -9.47
N GLU A 2 -2.67 -5.98 -9.76
CA GLU A 2 -1.39 -5.63 -9.14
C GLU A 2 -1.64 -5.24 -7.68
N ARG A 3 -0.98 -5.91 -6.73
CA ARG A 3 -1.17 -5.64 -5.31
C ARG A 3 -0.56 -4.28 -4.97
N LEU A 4 -1.28 -3.44 -4.23
CA LEU A 4 -0.84 -2.08 -3.90
C LEU A 4 0.54 -2.07 -3.21
N GLN A 5 0.81 -3.04 -2.35
CA GLN A 5 2.12 -3.22 -1.70
C GLN A 5 3.26 -3.50 -2.67
N LYS A 6 2.97 -4.12 -3.83
CA LYS A 6 3.96 -4.33 -4.90
C LYS A 6 4.22 -3.00 -5.61
N LEU A 7 3.18 -2.24 -5.93
CA LEU A 7 3.32 -0.94 -6.60
C LEU A 7 4.14 0.04 -5.74
N ILE A 8 3.84 0.12 -4.44
CA ILE A 8 4.56 0.96 -3.47
C ILE A 8 6.03 0.51 -3.35
N ALA A 9 6.28 -0.80 -3.37
CA ALA A 9 7.64 -1.33 -3.32
C ALA A 9 8.43 -1.07 -4.59
N THR A 10 7.80 -1.22 -5.77
CA THR A 10 8.41 -0.91 -7.07
C THR A 10 8.68 0.58 -7.23
N ALA A 11 7.81 1.43 -6.66
CA ALA A 11 8.00 2.87 -6.64
C ALA A 11 9.12 3.34 -5.68
N GLY A 12 9.77 2.41 -4.95
CA GLY A 12 10.94 2.72 -4.11
C GLY A 12 10.60 3.31 -2.73
N TYR A 13 9.32 3.40 -2.37
CA TYR A 13 8.90 3.92 -1.06
C TYR A 13 9.25 2.97 0.10
N GLY A 14 9.44 1.67 -0.16
CA GLY A 14 9.90 0.72 0.85
C GLY A 14 9.57 -0.73 0.53
N SER A 15 9.73 -1.61 1.52
CA SER A 15 9.43 -3.04 1.38
C SER A 15 7.92 -3.32 1.29
N ARG A 16 7.51 -4.45 0.71
CA ARG A 16 6.10 -4.91 0.70
C ARG A 16 5.44 -4.86 2.09
N ARG A 17 6.15 -5.31 3.13
CA ARG A 17 5.70 -5.27 4.53
C ARG A 17 5.48 -3.87 5.08
N TRP A 18 6.29 -2.91 4.64
CA TRP A 18 6.16 -1.52 5.07
C TRP A 18 4.90 -0.91 4.46
N ALA A 19 4.66 -1.17 3.18
CA ALA A 19 3.42 -0.78 2.51
C ALA A 19 2.19 -1.42 3.18
N GLU A 20 2.25 -2.71 3.52
CA GLU A 20 1.17 -3.39 4.26
C GLU A 20 0.86 -2.69 5.59
N ARG A 21 1.87 -2.39 6.41
CA ARG A 21 1.64 -1.64 7.66
C ARG A 21 1.02 -0.27 7.45
N LEU A 22 1.41 0.46 6.41
CA LEU A 22 0.83 1.76 6.08
C LEU A 22 -0.62 1.65 5.64
N ILE A 23 -0.96 0.60 4.90
CA ILE A 23 -2.32 0.26 4.49
C ILE A 23 -3.16 -0.11 5.73
N GLU A 24 -2.65 -0.95 6.64
CA GLU A 24 -3.34 -1.30 7.89
C GLU A 24 -3.55 -0.08 8.80
N GLN A 25 -2.61 0.87 8.81
CA GLN A 25 -2.74 2.12 9.55
C GLN A 25 -3.70 3.13 8.91
N GLY A 26 -4.28 2.82 7.74
CA GLY A 26 -5.15 3.73 7.02
C GLY A 26 -4.43 4.97 6.47
N ARG A 27 -3.09 4.90 6.32
CA ARG A 27 -2.27 6.01 5.80
C ARG A 27 -2.09 5.99 4.29
N VAL A 28 -2.73 5.06 3.61
CA VAL A 28 -2.68 4.93 2.16
C VAL A 28 -4.06 5.11 1.58
N GLU A 29 -4.23 6.15 0.77
CA GLU A 29 -5.42 6.37 -0.04
C GLU A 29 -5.10 6.19 -1.52
N VAL A 30 -6.00 5.51 -2.22
CA VAL A 30 -5.93 5.30 -3.67
C VAL A 30 -7.22 5.84 -4.26
N ASN A 31 -7.12 6.88 -5.09
CA ASN A 31 -8.28 7.49 -5.73
C ASN A 31 -9.40 7.85 -4.72
N ASN A 32 -9.05 8.50 -3.61
CA ASN A 32 -9.95 8.87 -2.50
C ASN A 32 -10.63 7.68 -1.79
N LYS A 33 -10.03 6.50 -1.83
CA LYS A 33 -10.45 5.35 -1.03
C LYS A 33 -9.29 4.88 -0.17
N THR A 34 -9.50 4.78 1.14
CA THR A 34 -8.53 4.16 2.05
C THR A 34 -8.26 2.74 1.58
N ALA A 35 -6.99 2.45 1.30
CA ALA A 35 -6.58 1.11 0.94
C ALA A 35 -6.67 0.21 2.17
N SER A 36 -7.20 -0.99 1.98
CA SER A 36 -7.28 -2.03 3.01
C SER A 36 -6.61 -3.31 2.48
N ILE A 37 -5.94 -4.05 3.34
CA ILE A 37 -5.41 -5.37 2.98
C ILE A 37 -6.59 -6.34 2.94
N GLY A 38 -6.88 -6.90 1.76
CA GLY A 38 -7.92 -7.90 1.51
C GLY A 38 -7.45 -8.91 0.48
#